data_AF-A0A7W1TMD3-F1
#
_entry.id   AF-A0A7W1TMD3-F1
#
_cell.length_a   1.000
_cell.length_b   1.000
_cell.length_c   1.000
_cell.angle_alpha   90.00
_cell.angle_beta   90.00
_cell.angle_gamma   90.00
#
_symmetry.space_group_name_H-M   'P 1'
#
loop_
_entity.id
_entity.type
_entity.pdbx_description
1 polymer ?
#
loop_
_entity_poly.entity_id
_entity_poly.type
_entity_poly.pdbx_seq_one_letter_code
_entity_poly.pdbx_strand_id
1 'polypeptide(L)'
;MKHTDEHISNRAVRLDGEDFHNCVFEECTLEIGGAADCVLDECSFIDCKWAFVGAAATTLALMARLSAGLVPDGKALMEQLFADIRRGAGFGQPFKLAT
;
A
#
# COMPACT_ATOMS: atom_id res chain seq x y z
N MET A 1 10.71 -0.28 12.45
CA MET A 1 12.10 -0.03 12.90
C MET A 1 12.81 0.85 11.85
N LYS A 2 13.93 1.50 12.17
CA LYS A 2 14.66 2.33 11.20
C LYS A 2 15.83 1.56 10.58
N HIS A 3 15.96 1.66 9.26
CA HIS A 3 16.97 1.06 8.40
C HIS A 3 17.64 2.14 7.54
N THR A 4 18.95 2.06 7.34
CA THR A 4 19.69 3.08 6.56
C THR A 4 20.88 2.48 5.84
N ASP A 5 21.06 2.82 4.56
CA ASP A 5 22.19 2.37 3.70
C ASP A 5 22.32 0.83 3.57
N GLU A 6 21.21 0.10 3.73
CA GLU A 6 21.18 -1.36 3.65
C GLU A 6 20.92 -1.87 2.23
N HIS A 7 21.60 -2.97 1.85
CA HIS A 7 21.25 -3.75 0.67
C HIS A 7 20.56 -5.06 1.09
N ILE A 8 19.29 -5.19 0.75
CA ILE A 8 18.43 -6.32 1.11
C ILE A 8 18.08 -7.08 -0.17
N SER A 9 18.37 -8.38 -0.22
CA SER A 9 18.12 -9.18 -1.41
C SER A 9 17.44 -10.53 -1.16
N ASN A 10 16.76 -11.03 -2.19
CA ASN A 10 16.27 -12.41 -2.31
C ASN A 10 15.35 -12.88 -1.17
N ARG A 11 14.49 -12.00 -0.66
CA ARG A 11 13.55 -12.36 0.41
C ARG A 11 12.26 -11.55 0.40
N ALA A 12 11.29 -12.01 1.20
CA ALA A 12 10.13 -11.20 1.55
C ALA A 12 10.51 -10.15 2.61
N VAL A 13 10.00 -8.94 2.48
CA VAL A 13 10.19 -7.83 3.42
C VAL A 13 8.82 -7.27 3.81
N ARG A 14 8.48 -7.35 5.10
CA ARG A 14 7.31 -6.68 5.67
C ARG A 14 7.61 -5.20 5.82
N LEU A 15 6.78 -4.33 5.23
CA LEU A 15 6.99 -2.88 5.29
C LEU A 15 6.28 -2.20 6.46
N ASP A 16 5.18 -2.77 6.96
CA ASP A 16 4.36 -2.16 8.01
C ASP A 16 5.19 -1.76 9.25
N GLY A 17 5.22 -0.46 9.58
CA GLY A 17 5.93 0.08 10.74
C GLY A 17 7.44 0.24 10.55
N GLU A 18 7.95 0.07 9.33
CA GLU A 18 9.35 0.20 8.98
C GLU A 18 9.67 1.54 8.29
N ASP A 19 10.83 2.10 8.63
CA ASP A 19 11.42 3.30 8.04
C ASP A 19 12.70 2.92 7.32
N PHE A 20 12.71 2.94 5.99
CA PHE A 20 13.90 2.70 5.17
C PHE A 20 14.39 4.01 4.54
N HIS A 21 15.67 4.30 4.69
CA HIS A 21 16.33 5.47 4.10
C HIS A 21 17.56 5.03 3.29
N ASN A 22 17.63 5.44 2.02
CA ASN A 22 18.74 5.12 1.12
C ASN A 22 19.07 3.61 1.05
N CYS A 23 18.04 2.75 1.13
CA CYS A 23 18.19 1.31 1.05
C CYS A 23 18.00 0.80 -0.39
N VAL A 24 18.65 -0.32 -0.72
CA VAL A 24 18.46 -1.04 -1.98
C VAL A 24 17.75 -2.37 -1.70
N PHE A 25 16.66 -2.62 -2.41
CA PHE A 25 15.97 -3.90 -2.42
C PHE A 25 16.20 -4.58 -3.78
N GLU A 26 16.70 -5.81 -3.78
CA GLU A 26 16.98 -6.57 -5.00
C GLU A 26 16.26 -7.93 -4.95
N GLU A 27 15.49 -8.26 -5.98
CA GLU A 27 14.79 -9.55 -6.10
C GLU A 27 13.88 -9.88 -4.89
N CYS A 28 13.33 -8.84 -4.25
CA CYS A 28 12.52 -8.97 -3.03
C CYS A 28 11.03 -9.02 -3.33
N THR A 29 10.26 -9.60 -2.41
CA THR A 29 8.79 -9.43 -2.35
C THR A 29 8.47 -8.47 -1.21
N LEU A 30 8.01 -7.27 -1.53
CA LEU A 30 7.66 -6.23 -0.58
C LEU A 30 6.20 -6.39 -0.16
N GLU A 31 5.98 -6.63 1.12
CA GLU A 31 4.66 -6.95 1.67
C GLU A 31 4.07 -5.79 2.45
N ILE A 32 2.92 -5.30 1.99
CA ILE A 32 2.06 -4.35 2.71
C ILE A 32 0.94 -5.12 3.40
N GLY A 33 0.89 -5.06 4.73
CA GLY A 33 -0.09 -5.75 5.56
C GLY A 33 -1.28 -4.90 5.99
N GLY A 34 -1.08 -3.57 6.07
CA GLY A 34 -2.08 -2.62 6.53
C GLY A 34 -2.20 -2.51 8.05
N ALA A 35 -1.17 -2.91 8.81
CA ALA A 35 -1.13 -2.78 10.27
C ALA A 35 -0.58 -1.42 10.75
N ALA A 36 0.32 -0.82 9.97
CA ALA A 36 0.94 0.47 10.23
C ALA A 36 1.45 1.08 8.91
N ASP A 37 1.73 2.38 8.93
CA ASP A 37 2.36 3.06 7.80
C ASP A 37 3.85 2.68 7.66
N CYS A 38 4.47 3.01 6.53
CA CYS A 38 5.91 2.80 6.28
C CYS A 38 6.54 4.02 5.63
N VAL A 39 7.82 4.27 5.90
CA VAL A 39 8.60 5.28 5.17
C VAL A 39 9.58 4.58 4.24
N LEU A 40 9.57 5.01 2.97
CA LEU A 40 10.51 4.61 1.94
C LEU A 40 11.12 5.88 1.35
N ASP A 41 12.26 6.28 1.89
CA ASP A 41 12.93 7.52 1.55
C ASP A 41 14.24 7.21 0.80
N GLU A 42 14.41 7.81 -0.38
CA GLU A 42 15.56 7.59 -1.27
C GLU A 42 15.90 6.10 -1.54
N CYS A 43 14.93 5.19 -1.43
CA CYS A 43 15.15 3.76 -1.63
C CYS A 43 15.08 3.35 -3.11
N SER A 44 15.83 2.31 -3.48
CA SER A 44 15.85 1.71 -4.82
C SER A 44 15.27 0.30 -4.81
N PHE A 45 14.50 -0.05 -5.85
CA PHE A 45 13.84 -1.36 -5.98
C PHE A 45 14.21 -1.99 -7.32
N ILE A 46 14.99 -3.07 -7.28
CA ILE A 46 15.50 -3.79 -8.45
C ILE A 46 14.81 -5.14 -8.49
N ASP A 47 14.09 -5.42 -9.58
CA ASP A 47 13.39 -6.69 -9.81
C ASP A 47 12.49 -7.16 -8.64
N CYS A 48 11.93 -6.19 -7.92
CA CYS A 48 11.05 -6.46 -6.78
C CYS A 48 9.59 -6.68 -7.20
N LYS A 49 8.88 -7.49 -6.43
CA LYS A 49 7.43 -7.68 -6.51
C LYS A 49 6.76 -7.01 -5.33
N TRP A 50 5.56 -6.48 -5.54
CA TRP A 50 4.71 -5.93 -4.48
C TRP A 50 3.56 -6.87 -4.19
N ALA A 51 3.36 -7.16 -2.90
CA ALA A 51 2.31 -8.03 -2.41
C ALA A 51 1.51 -7.32 -1.31
N PHE A 52 0.18 -7.34 -1.45
CA PHE A 52 -0.72 -6.94 -0.39
C PHE A 52 -1.19 -8.18 0.33
N VAL A 53 -1.12 -8.17 1.64
CA VAL A 53 -1.47 -9.30 2.52
C VAL A 53 -2.20 -8.77 3.76
N GLY A 54 -2.64 -9.64 4.66
CA GLY A 54 -3.35 -9.21 5.87
C GLY A 54 -4.58 -8.34 5.58
N ALA A 55 -4.76 -7.28 6.38
CA ALA A 55 -5.90 -6.37 6.26
C ALA A 55 -5.90 -5.59 4.93
N ALA A 56 -4.72 -5.28 4.38
CA ALA A 56 -4.59 -4.64 3.08
C ALA A 56 -5.15 -5.53 1.96
N ALA A 57 -4.84 -6.83 1.96
CA ALA A 57 -5.40 -7.77 1.00
C ALA A 57 -6.92 -7.89 1.10
N THR A 58 -7.47 -7.94 2.33
CA THR A 58 -8.92 -7.97 2.55
C THR A 58 -9.61 -6.74 1.94
N THR A 59 -9.00 -5.56 2.10
CA THR A 59 -9.50 -4.30 1.54
C THR A 59 -9.49 -4.32 0.02
N LEU A 60 -8.37 -4.71 -0.60
CA LEU A 60 -8.27 -4.80 -2.06
C LEU A 60 -9.22 -5.85 -2.65
N ALA A 61 -9.44 -6.98 -1.95
CA ALA A 61 -10.41 -7.97 -2.38
C ALA A 61 -11.84 -7.41 -2.38
N LEU A 62 -12.20 -6.60 -1.39
CA LEU A 62 -13.48 -5.90 -1.37
C LEU A 62 -13.59 -4.90 -2.52
N MET A 63 -12.56 -4.08 -2.75
CA MET A 63 -12.51 -3.12 -3.86
C MET A 63 -12.66 -3.80 -5.23
N ALA A 64 -11.99 -4.94 -5.43
CA ALA A 64 -12.12 -5.74 -6.63
C ALA A 64 -13.57 -6.23 -6.83
N ARG A 65 -14.23 -6.66 -5.76
CA ARG A 65 -15.65 -7.07 -5.81
C ARG A 65 -16.58 -5.88 -6.09
N LEU A 66 -16.34 -4.71 -5.50
CA LEU A 66 -17.07 -3.48 -5.82
C LEU A 66 -16.93 -3.12 -7.30
N SER A 67 -15.72 -3.16 -7.83
CA SER A 67 -15.45 -2.95 -9.26
C SER A 67 -16.14 -3.97 -10.16
N ALA A 68 -16.31 -5.21 -9.68
CA ALA A 68 -16.99 -6.29 -10.39
C ALA A 68 -18.52 -6.27 -10.27
N GLY A 69 -19.10 -5.25 -9.61
CA GLY A 69 -20.55 -5.08 -9.53
C GLY A 69 -21.19 -5.66 -8.26
N LEU A 70 -20.46 -5.78 -7.16
CA LEU A 70 -21.04 -6.10 -5.84
C LEU A 70 -22.18 -5.14 -5.46
N VAL A 71 -22.11 -3.89 -5.93
CA VAL A 71 -23.18 -2.88 -5.81
C VAL A 71 -23.37 -2.17 -7.16
N PRO A 72 -24.58 -1.64 -7.48
CA PRO A 72 -24.91 -1.07 -8.79
C PRO A 72 -23.92 -0.01 -9.29
N ASP A 73 -23.50 0.90 -8.40
CA ASP A 73 -22.58 2.00 -8.73
C ASP A 73 -21.12 1.67 -8.38
N GLY A 74 -20.80 0.41 -8.07
CA GLY A 74 -19.50 0.01 -7.53
C GLY A 74 -18.33 0.31 -8.46
N LYS A 75 -18.53 0.20 -9.78
CA LYS A 75 -17.53 0.58 -10.77
C LYS A 75 -17.26 2.09 -10.74
N ALA A 76 -18.31 2.92 -10.73
CA ALA A 76 -18.16 4.37 -10.69
C ALA A 76 -17.47 4.84 -9.40
N LEU A 77 -17.80 4.22 -8.26
CA LEU A 77 -17.13 4.46 -6.98
C LEU A 77 -15.62 4.18 -7.07
N MET A 78 -15.22 3.04 -7.66
CA MET A 78 -13.81 2.68 -7.81
C MET A 78 -13.05 3.62 -8.75
N GLU A 79 -13.65 4.04 -9.86
CA GLU A 79 -13.03 5.02 -10.76
C GLU A 79 -12.79 6.37 -10.08
N GLN A 80 -13.74 6.84 -9.28
CA GLN A 80 -13.60 8.05 -8.48
C GLN A 80 -12.48 7.91 -7.45
N LEU A 81 -12.44 6.77 -6.74
CA LEU A 81 -11.37 6.47 -5.78
C LEU A 81 -9.98 6.54 -6.44
N PHE A 82 -9.80 5.91 -7.61
CA PHE A 82 -8.54 5.98 -8.34
C PHE A 82 -8.21 7.39 -8.84
N ALA A 83 -9.21 8.18 -9.23
CA ALA A 83 -9.00 9.59 -9.60
C ALA A 83 -8.49 10.41 -8.41
N ASP A 84 -8.99 10.16 -7.21
CA ASP A 84 -8.57 10.85 -6.00
C ASP A 84 -7.17 10.42 -5.53
N ILE A 85 -6.82 9.13 -5.65
CA ILE A 85 -5.44 8.64 -5.45
C ILE A 85 -4.46 9.37 -6.37
N ARG A 86 -4.79 9.50 -7.66
CA ARG A 86 -3.92 10.21 -8.63
C ARG A 86 -3.73 11.70 -8.31
N ARG A 87 -4.68 12.31 -7.59
CA ARG A 87 -4.60 13.71 -7.12
C ARG A 87 -3.84 13.85 -5.80
N GLY A 88 -3.42 12.74 -5.20
CA GLY A 88 -2.80 12.75 -3.87
C GLY A 88 -3.80 13.05 -2.75
N ALA A 89 -5.08 12.73 -2.93
CA ALA A 89 -6.05 12.81 -1.84
C ALA A 89 -5.63 11.84 -0.72
N GLY A 90 -5.55 12.32 0.52
CA GLY A 90 -5.31 11.46 1.67
C GLY A 90 -6.53 10.59 1.97
N PHE A 91 -6.30 9.31 2.25
CA PHE A 91 -7.33 8.37 2.71
C PHE A 91 -7.09 8.03 4.19
N GLY A 92 -8.14 7.67 4.93
CA GLY A 92 -8.01 7.25 6.33
C GLY A 92 -8.22 8.35 7.37
N GLN A 93 -8.64 9.55 6.99
CA GLN A 93 -9.23 10.48 7.96
C GLN A 93 -10.59 9.91 8.39
N PRO A 94 -10.84 9.70 9.70
CA PRO A 94 -12.15 9.28 10.16
C PRO A 94 -13.19 10.33 9.74
N PHE A 95 -14.37 9.88 9.35
CA PHE A 95 -15.52 10.74 9.16
C PHE A 95 -15.75 11.54 10.44
N LYS A 96 -15.49 12.84 10.42
CA LYS A 96 -15.93 13.74 11.49
C LYS A 96 -17.43 13.92 11.30
N LEU A 97 -18.24 13.38 12.21
CA LEU A 97 -19.61 13.85 12.38
C LEU A 97 -19.54 15.36 12.63
N ALA A 98 -20.09 16.15 11.70
CA ALA A 98 -20.34 17.56 11.95
C ALA A 98 -21.21 17.62 13.23
N THR A 99 -20.64 18.22 14.28
CA THR A 99 -21.33 18.47 15.55
C THR A 99 -22.06 19.80 15.45
#